data_AF-A0A8S8Y0Y7-F1
#
_entry.id   AF-A0A8S8Y0Y7-F1
#
_cell.length_a   1.000
_cell.length_b   1.000
_cell.length_c   1.000
_cell.angle_alpha   90.00
_cell.angle_beta   90.00
_cell.angle_gamma   90.00
#
_symmetry.space_group_name_H-M   'P 1'
#
loop_
_entity.id
_entity.type
_entity.pdbx_description
1 polymer ?
#
loop_
_entity_poly.entity_id
_entity_poly.type
_entity_poly.pdbx_seq_one_letter_code
_entity_poly.pdbx_strand_id
1 'polypeptide(L)'
;MVEADLMKSAFDNCDFSGADLRKARLNLSNFRNCSFKGADIRGIRGRYAIWQGSDWWNAKLDEDLEKVLAKNGPSPRMLEELPPLRRIMPVKLSRRVDFPMLDMAGIAFYPRIFDLAHRFFEEAWEKICGIDYPTILMDLEIGFPS
;
A
#
# COMPACT_ATOMS: atom_id res chain seq x y z
N MET A 1 -30.15 -3.06 11.71
CA MET A 1 -31.22 -2.34 11.01
C MET A 1 -31.24 -2.79 9.55
N VAL A 2 -32.01 -3.83 9.23
CA VAL A 2 -32.17 -4.27 7.82
C VAL A 2 -32.99 -3.20 7.08
N GLU A 3 -32.62 -2.87 5.85
CA GLU A 3 -33.31 -1.90 4.97
C GLU A 3 -33.35 -0.45 5.50
N ALA A 4 -32.32 -0.03 6.25
CA ALA A 4 -32.21 1.36 6.70
C ALA A 4 -32.12 2.35 5.52
N ASP A 5 -32.88 3.45 5.60
CA ASP A 5 -32.76 4.58 4.68
C ASP A 5 -31.80 5.62 5.24
N LEU A 6 -30.62 5.71 4.64
CA LEU A 6 -29.54 6.63 5.02
C LEU A 6 -29.15 7.49 3.81
N MET A 7 -30.05 7.69 2.85
CA MET A 7 -29.74 8.52 1.67
C MET A 7 -29.49 9.99 2.07
N LYS A 8 -28.55 10.65 1.39
CA LYS A 8 -28.20 12.08 1.60
C LYS A 8 -27.79 12.43 3.04
N SER A 9 -27.37 11.45 3.82
CA SER A 9 -26.88 11.63 5.18
C SER A 9 -25.38 11.88 5.20
N ALA A 10 -24.89 12.56 6.24
CA ALA A 10 -23.46 12.76 6.48
C ALA A 10 -23.07 12.07 7.79
N PHE A 11 -22.23 11.04 7.66
CA PHE A 11 -21.64 10.28 8.75
C PHE A 11 -20.13 10.35 8.58
N ASP A 12 -19.50 11.32 9.23
CA ASP A 12 -18.06 11.47 9.24
C ASP A 12 -17.51 10.95 10.58
N ASN A 13 -16.53 10.04 10.53
CA ASN A 13 -15.88 9.43 11.71
C ASN A 13 -16.83 8.61 12.61
N CYS A 14 -17.84 7.96 12.04
CA CYS A 14 -18.80 7.14 12.79
C CYS A 14 -18.38 5.66 12.86
N ASP A 15 -18.75 4.99 13.96
CA ASP A 15 -18.56 3.55 14.13
C ASP A 15 -19.86 2.78 13.86
N PHE A 16 -19.83 1.96 12.81
CA PHE A 16 -20.88 1.02 12.40
C PHE A 16 -20.42 -0.44 12.58
N SER A 17 -19.41 -0.70 13.41
CA SER A 17 -18.89 -2.05 13.64
C SER A 17 -19.98 -2.98 14.18
N GLY A 18 -20.10 -4.18 13.60
CA GLY A 18 -21.13 -5.15 13.95
C GLY A 18 -22.57 -4.77 13.55
N ALA A 19 -22.78 -3.65 12.87
CA ALA A 19 -24.10 -3.22 12.46
C ALA A 19 -24.67 -4.13 11.36
N ASP A 20 -25.95 -4.49 11.47
CA ASP A 20 -26.70 -5.12 10.38
C ASP A 20 -27.26 -4.02 9.47
N LEU A 21 -26.70 -3.85 8.28
CA LEU A 21 -27.05 -2.85 7.27
C LEU A 21 -27.49 -3.50 5.95
N ARG A 22 -27.95 -4.75 6.00
CA ARG A 22 -28.39 -5.49 4.81
C ARG A 22 -29.45 -4.71 4.05
N LYS A 23 -29.28 -4.57 2.73
CA LYS A 23 -30.18 -3.83 1.82
C LYS A 23 -30.38 -2.34 2.15
N ALA A 24 -29.52 -1.73 2.97
CA ALA A 24 -29.63 -0.31 3.30
C ALA A 24 -29.45 0.59 2.05
N ARG A 25 -30.15 1.73 2.04
CA ARG A 25 -30.05 2.74 0.97
C ARG A 25 -29.09 3.83 1.41
N LEU A 26 -27.96 3.92 0.73
CA LEU A 26 -26.83 4.80 1.05
C LEU A 26 -26.55 5.79 -0.10
N ASN A 27 -27.49 6.00 -1.01
CA ASN A 27 -27.23 6.84 -2.18
C ASN A 27 -26.96 8.29 -1.76
N LEU A 28 -25.93 8.91 -2.35
CA LEU A 28 -25.51 10.29 -2.08
C LEU A 28 -25.14 10.57 -0.60
N SER A 29 -24.79 9.55 0.18
CA SER A 29 -24.37 9.74 1.57
C SER A 29 -22.84 9.88 1.69
N ASN A 30 -22.41 10.53 2.77
CA ASN A 30 -21.00 10.66 3.13
C ASN A 30 -20.68 9.71 4.29
N PHE A 31 -19.75 8.79 4.07
CA PHE A 31 -19.18 7.88 5.06
C PHE A 31 -17.66 8.01 5.02
N ARG A 32 -17.11 9.16 5.40
CA ARG A 32 -15.65 9.32 5.49
C ARG A 32 -15.15 8.86 6.84
N ASN A 33 -14.04 8.13 6.83
CA ASN A 33 -13.35 7.64 8.04
C ASN A 33 -14.26 6.86 9.01
N CYS A 34 -15.25 6.13 8.49
CA CYS A 34 -16.16 5.32 9.29
C CYS A 34 -15.65 3.88 9.43
N SER A 35 -15.99 3.20 10.53
CA SER A 35 -15.68 1.79 10.73
C SER A 35 -16.89 0.90 10.47
N PHE A 36 -16.75 -0.13 9.65
CA PHE A 36 -17.77 -1.14 9.34
C PHE A 36 -17.28 -2.55 9.72
N LYS A 37 -16.31 -2.67 10.64
CA LYS A 37 -15.72 -3.95 11.05
C LYS A 37 -16.80 -4.92 11.54
N GLY A 38 -16.92 -6.09 10.93
CA GLY A 38 -17.92 -7.10 11.31
C GLY A 38 -19.37 -6.72 10.97
N ALA A 39 -19.60 -5.57 10.31
CA ALA A 39 -20.93 -5.17 9.87
C ALA A 39 -21.42 -6.06 8.72
N ASP A 40 -22.73 -6.24 8.59
CA ASP A 40 -23.33 -6.93 7.45
C ASP A 40 -23.87 -5.90 6.44
N ILE A 41 -23.12 -5.66 5.37
CA ILE A 41 -23.42 -4.66 4.34
C ILE A 41 -23.82 -5.30 3.00
N ARG A 42 -24.34 -6.53 3.04
CA ARG A 42 -24.82 -7.22 1.84
C ARG A 42 -26.04 -6.54 1.23
N GLY A 43 -26.08 -6.42 -0.09
CA GLY A 43 -27.17 -5.82 -0.85
C GLY A 43 -27.36 -4.31 -0.69
N ILE A 44 -26.39 -3.58 -0.10
CA ILE A 44 -26.51 -2.12 0.04
C ILE A 44 -26.59 -1.42 -1.32
N ARG A 45 -27.31 -0.30 -1.38
CA ARG A 45 -27.38 0.56 -2.56
C ARG A 45 -26.70 1.89 -2.27
N GLY A 46 -25.43 2.01 -2.66
CA GLY A 46 -24.60 3.19 -2.38
C GLY A 46 -24.10 3.93 -3.62
N ARG A 47 -24.94 4.17 -4.65
CA ARG A 47 -24.50 4.97 -5.80
C ARG A 47 -24.14 6.37 -5.34
N TYR A 48 -22.96 6.84 -5.76
CA TYR A 48 -22.39 8.14 -5.38
C TYR A 48 -22.15 8.32 -3.87
N ALA A 49 -22.13 7.24 -3.09
CA ALA A 49 -21.73 7.31 -1.70
C ALA A 49 -20.21 7.49 -1.60
N ILE A 50 -19.77 8.34 -0.67
CA ILE A 50 -18.35 8.59 -0.41
C ILE A 50 -17.91 7.69 0.73
N TRP A 51 -16.89 6.86 0.49
CA TRP A 51 -16.37 5.89 1.46
C TRP A 51 -14.89 6.10 1.78
N GLN A 52 -14.33 7.26 1.43
CA GLN A 52 -12.90 7.52 1.57
C GLN A 52 -12.45 7.40 3.02
N GLY A 53 -11.39 6.63 3.25
CA GLY A 53 -10.84 6.37 4.58
C GLY A 53 -11.71 5.47 5.47
N SER A 54 -12.85 4.97 4.97
CA SER A 54 -13.69 4.05 5.76
C SER A 54 -13.14 2.64 5.74
N ASP A 55 -13.17 2.01 6.90
CA ASP A 55 -12.73 0.64 7.11
C ASP A 55 -13.92 -0.31 6.95
N TRP A 56 -13.97 -1.01 5.82
CA TRP A 56 -14.98 -2.04 5.53
C TRP A 56 -14.39 -3.45 5.63
N TRP A 57 -13.19 -3.58 6.17
CA TRP A 57 -12.49 -4.85 6.29
C TRP A 57 -13.11 -5.68 7.40
N ASN A 58 -13.27 -6.98 7.15
CA ASN A 58 -14.04 -7.89 7.99
C ASN A 58 -15.56 -7.62 8.02
N ALA A 59 -16.10 -6.75 7.16
CA ALA A 59 -17.53 -6.64 6.92
C ALA A 59 -18.00 -7.81 6.03
N LYS A 60 -19.26 -8.23 6.18
CA LYS A 60 -19.89 -9.21 5.29
C LYS A 60 -20.36 -8.47 4.03
N LEU A 61 -19.81 -8.87 2.89
CA LEU A 61 -20.01 -8.27 1.57
C LEU A 61 -20.60 -9.32 0.60
N ASP A 62 -21.22 -8.85 -0.48
CA ASP A 62 -21.53 -9.67 -1.65
C ASP A 62 -20.38 -9.54 -2.67
N GLU A 63 -20.18 -10.55 -3.51
CA GLU A 63 -19.07 -10.60 -4.49
C GLU A 63 -18.99 -9.36 -5.39
N ASP A 64 -20.13 -8.83 -5.82
CA ASP A 64 -20.19 -7.65 -6.67
C ASP A 64 -19.73 -6.38 -5.93
N LEU A 65 -20.08 -6.28 -4.65
CA LEU A 65 -19.72 -5.14 -3.81
C LEU A 65 -18.24 -5.17 -3.45
N GLU A 66 -17.70 -6.37 -3.19
CA GLU A 66 -16.28 -6.59 -2.96
C GLU A 66 -15.44 -6.13 -4.16
N LYS A 67 -15.82 -6.48 -5.39
CA LYS A 67 -15.14 -6.01 -6.61
C LYS A 67 -15.15 -4.50 -6.77
N VAL A 68 -16.24 -3.83 -6.39
CA VAL A 68 -16.36 -2.37 -6.46
C VAL A 68 -15.46 -1.69 -5.41
N LEU A 69 -15.42 -2.24 -4.20
CA LEU A 69 -14.64 -1.68 -3.10
C LEU A 69 -13.14 -1.98 -3.23
N ALA A 70 -12.76 -3.13 -3.79
CA ALA A 70 -11.37 -3.49 -4.07
C ALA A 70 -10.66 -2.51 -5.02
N LYS A 71 -11.41 -1.77 -5.86
CA LYS A 71 -10.85 -0.68 -6.68
C LYS A 71 -10.34 0.51 -5.86
N ASN A 72 -10.79 0.66 -4.61
CA ASN A 72 -10.40 1.76 -3.74
C ASN A 72 -9.10 1.51 -2.96
N GLY A 73 -8.36 0.45 -3.31
CA GLY A 73 -7.04 0.14 -2.76
C GLY A 73 -7.04 -1.08 -1.82
N PRO A 74 -5.85 -1.63 -1.54
CA PRO A 74 -5.67 -2.78 -0.65
C PRO A 74 -6.03 -2.43 0.79
N SER A 75 -6.32 -3.46 1.60
CA SER A 75 -6.75 -3.22 2.98
C SER A 75 -5.65 -2.64 3.87
N PRO A 76 -5.99 -1.77 4.84
CA PRO A 76 -5.09 -1.44 5.94
C PRO A 76 -4.62 -2.69 6.68
N ARG A 77 -5.48 -3.73 6.77
CA ARG A 77 -5.05 -5.04 7.29
C ARG A 77 -4.06 -5.76 6.39
N MET A 78 -4.06 -5.57 5.08
CA MET A 78 -3.01 -6.08 4.20
C MET A 78 -1.71 -5.32 4.44
N LEU A 79 -1.75 -4.06 4.89
CA LEU A 79 -0.58 -3.35 5.37
C LEU A 79 -0.12 -3.84 6.76
N GLU A 80 -1.04 -4.36 7.60
CA GLU A 80 -0.74 -4.94 8.92
C GLU A 80 -0.37 -6.45 8.89
N GLU A 81 -0.90 -7.22 7.93
CA GLU A 81 -0.71 -8.66 7.69
C GLU A 81 0.38 -8.94 6.65
N LEU A 82 1.00 -7.89 6.08
CA LEU A 82 2.32 -8.06 5.48
C LEU A 82 3.20 -8.76 6.53
N PRO A 83 3.89 -9.86 6.19
CA PRO A 83 4.81 -10.53 7.12
C PRO A 83 5.67 -9.43 7.76
N PRO A 84 5.73 -9.38 9.11
CA PRO A 84 5.98 -8.16 9.88
C PRO A 84 7.08 -7.36 9.20
N LEU A 85 6.68 -6.29 8.46
CA LEU A 85 7.51 -5.52 7.51
C LEU A 85 8.98 -5.87 7.69
N ARG A 86 9.47 -6.96 7.05
CA ARG A 86 10.71 -7.69 7.40
C ARG A 86 11.62 -6.76 8.17
N ARG A 87 11.52 -6.76 9.52
CA ARG A 87 11.83 -5.58 10.37
C ARG A 87 12.69 -4.61 9.59
N ILE A 88 12.15 -3.48 9.07
CA ILE A 88 12.96 -2.53 8.30
C ILE A 88 14.07 -2.07 9.22
N MET A 89 15.15 -2.83 9.22
CA MET A 89 16.36 -2.53 9.92
C MET A 89 16.96 -1.47 9.04
N PRO A 90 17.25 -0.28 9.56
CA PRO A 90 18.06 0.66 8.82
C PRO A 90 19.37 -0.08 8.48
N VAL A 91 19.53 -0.44 7.21
CA VAL A 91 20.75 -1.09 6.75
C VAL A 91 21.78 0.00 6.53
N LYS A 92 22.92 -0.13 7.21
CA LYS A 92 24.09 0.68 6.91
C LYS A 92 24.97 -0.12 5.97
N LEU A 93 25.04 0.32 4.73
CA LEU A 93 25.86 -0.29 3.69
C LEU A 93 27.03 0.63 3.37
N SER A 94 28.19 0.05 3.11
CA SER A 94 29.39 0.78 2.74
C SER A 94 30.18 -0.05 1.75
N ARG A 95 30.76 0.61 0.74
CA ARG A 95 31.68 0.00 -0.21
C ARG A 95 33.05 0.63 -0.07
N ARG A 96 34.09 -0.18 -0.21
CA ARG A 96 35.47 0.27 -0.23
C ARG A 96 35.75 1.03 -1.54
N VAL A 97 36.39 2.19 -1.43
CA VAL A 97 36.90 2.94 -2.57
C VAL A 97 38.42 2.79 -2.57
N ASP A 98 38.97 2.30 -3.68
CA ASP A 98 40.40 2.06 -3.82
C ASP A 98 41.07 3.14 -4.68
N PHE A 99 42.38 3.30 -4.48
CA PHE A 99 43.18 4.30 -5.19
C PHE A 99 43.00 4.32 -6.73
N PRO A 100 42.85 3.18 -7.44
CA PRO A 100 42.59 3.18 -8.89
C PRO A 100 41.24 3.79 -9.31
N MET A 101 40.32 3.98 -8.35
CA MET A 101 39.00 4.57 -8.54
C MET A 101 39.00 6.09 -8.34
N LEU A 102 40.12 6.64 -7.86
CA LEU A 102 40.33 8.06 -7.58
C LEU A 102 41.28 8.66 -8.62
N ASP A 103 41.21 9.97 -8.79
CA ASP A 103 42.24 10.72 -9.52
C ASP A 103 43.52 10.91 -8.68
N MET A 104 44.54 11.54 -9.26
CA MET A 104 45.82 11.80 -8.59
C MET A 104 45.69 12.78 -7.39
N ALA A 105 44.55 13.45 -7.23
CA ALA A 105 44.26 14.31 -6.08
C ALA A 105 43.48 13.57 -4.98
N GLY A 106 43.20 12.27 -5.16
CA GLY A 106 42.42 11.47 -4.22
C GLY A 106 40.92 11.74 -4.29
N ILE A 107 40.43 12.35 -5.37
CA ILE A 107 39.03 12.68 -5.56
C ILE A 107 38.44 11.74 -6.61
N ALA A 108 37.23 11.23 -6.35
CA ALA A 108 36.51 10.47 -7.36
C ALA A 108 36.06 11.43 -8.47
N PHE A 109 36.50 11.21 -9.71
CA PHE A 109 36.14 12.06 -10.83
C PHE A 109 34.65 11.90 -11.22
N TYR A 110 34.01 12.98 -11.65
CA TYR A 110 32.54 13.13 -11.78
C TYR A 110 31.80 11.99 -12.52
N PRO A 111 32.32 11.36 -13.59
CA PRO A 111 31.70 10.18 -14.21
C PRO A 111 31.91 8.86 -13.45
N ARG A 112 33.03 8.71 -12.71
CA ARG A 112 33.33 7.50 -11.93
C ARG A 112 32.55 7.44 -10.62
N ILE A 113 32.12 8.58 -10.09
CA ILE A 113 31.22 8.63 -8.93
C ILE A 113 29.89 7.92 -9.25
N PHE A 114 29.33 8.16 -10.44
CA PHE A 114 28.08 7.51 -10.84
C PHE A 114 28.24 6.00 -10.99
N ASP A 115 29.34 5.52 -11.57
CA ASP A 115 29.64 4.08 -11.64
C ASP A 115 29.79 3.48 -10.22
N LEU A 116 30.49 4.16 -9.31
CA LEU A 116 30.62 3.72 -7.92
C LEU A 116 29.28 3.66 -7.18
N ALA A 117 28.42 4.68 -7.38
CA ALA A 117 27.09 4.72 -6.80
C ALA A 117 26.19 3.62 -7.39
N HIS A 118 26.21 3.44 -8.71
CA HIS A 118 25.42 2.43 -9.41
C HIS A 118 25.73 1.03 -8.88
N ARG A 119 27.01 0.65 -8.86
CA ARG A 119 27.41 -0.68 -8.36
C ARG A 119 27.13 -0.86 -6.87
N PHE A 120 27.21 0.21 -6.08
CA PHE A 120 26.79 0.17 -4.68
C PHE A 120 25.30 -0.14 -4.54
N PHE A 121 24.45 0.48 -5.38
CA PHE A 121 23.01 0.20 -5.39
C PHE A 121 22.70 -1.22 -5.86
N GLU A 122 23.36 -1.70 -6.91
CA GLU A 122 23.22 -3.09 -7.37
C GLU A 122 23.52 -4.11 -6.24
N GLU A 123 24.63 -3.91 -5.53
CA GLU A 123 25.03 -4.76 -4.39
C GLU A 123 24.11 -4.59 -3.16
N ALA A 124 23.39 -3.48 -3.05
CA ALA A 124 22.51 -3.21 -1.92
C ALA A 124 21.18 -3.98 -1.99
N TRP A 125 20.68 -4.29 -3.19
CA TRP A 125 19.38 -4.93 -3.38
C TRP A 125 19.28 -6.31 -2.72
N GLU A 126 20.35 -7.10 -2.78
CA GLU A 126 20.39 -8.40 -2.11
C GLU A 126 20.22 -8.25 -0.59
N LYS A 127 20.84 -7.21 0.01
CA LYS A 127 20.75 -6.96 1.45
C LYS A 127 19.44 -6.32 1.88
N ILE A 128 18.83 -5.49 1.03
CA ILE A 128 17.57 -4.80 1.32
C ILE A 128 16.38 -5.74 1.09
N CYS A 129 16.33 -6.38 -0.08
CA CYS A 129 15.18 -7.14 -0.55
C CYS A 129 15.40 -8.66 -0.50
N GLY A 130 16.64 -9.14 -0.40
CA GLY A 130 16.95 -10.58 -0.48
C GLY A 130 16.99 -11.12 -1.92
N ILE A 131 17.03 -10.24 -2.91
CA ILE A 131 17.05 -10.57 -4.34
C ILE A 131 18.11 -9.69 -5.00
N ASP A 132 18.95 -10.27 -5.86
CA ASP A 132 19.95 -9.53 -6.62
C ASP A 132 19.32 -8.70 -7.75
N TYR A 133 20.01 -7.61 -8.12
CA TYR A 133 19.50 -6.69 -9.13
C TYR A 133 19.33 -7.30 -10.54
N PRO A 134 20.24 -8.16 -11.05
CA PRO A 134 20.04 -8.85 -12.31
C PRO A 134 18.74 -9.66 -12.38
N THR A 135 18.41 -10.43 -11.34
CA THR A 135 17.13 -11.17 -11.27
C THR A 135 15.93 -10.21 -11.26
N ILE A 136 16.01 -9.09 -10.55
CA ILE A 136 14.95 -8.07 -10.56
C ILE A 136 14.74 -7.48 -11.97
N LEU A 137 15.83 -7.19 -12.67
CA LEU A 137 15.77 -6.58 -14.00
C LEU A 137 15.30 -7.57 -15.08
N MET A 138 15.83 -8.80 -15.06
CA MET A 138 15.62 -9.78 -16.13
C MET A 138 14.38 -10.65 -15.91
N ASP A 139 14.13 -11.09 -14.68
CA ASP A 139 13.05 -12.04 -14.39
C ASP A 139 11.76 -11.34 -13.94
N LEU A 140 11.89 -10.19 -13.26
CA LEU A 140 10.72 -9.40 -12.83
C LEU A 140 10.40 -8.24 -13.79
N GLU A 141 11.27 -7.96 -14.76
CA GLU A 141 11.14 -6.84 -15.71
C GLU A 141 10.99 -5.46 -15.04
N ILE A 142 11.54 -5.30 -13.83
CA ILE A 142 11.49 -4.06 -13.05
C ILE A 142 12.86 -3.39 -13.07
N GLY A 143 12.96 -2.25 -13.74
CA GLY A 143 14.15 -1.39 -13.70
C GLY A 143 14.00 -0.25 -12.71
N PHE A 144 15.01 -0.02 -11.87
CA PHE A 144 15.07 1.16 -11.01
C PHE A 144 16.00 2.20 -11.65
N PRO A 145 15.58 3.48 -11.77
CA PRO A 145 16.47 4.51 -12.26
C PRO A 145 17.57 4.76 -11.23
N SER A 146 18.82 4.51 -11.62
CA SER A 146 20.03 4.83 -10.86
C SER A 146 20.54 6.24 -11.16
#